data_AF-A0A977KYF2-F1
#
_entry.id   AF-A0A977KYF2-F1
#
_cell.length_a   1.000
_cell.length_b   1.000
_cell.length_c   1.000
_cell.angle_alpha   90.00
_cell.angle_beta   90.00
_cell.angle_gamma   90.00
#
_symmetry.space_group_name_H-M   'P 1'
#
loop_
_entity.id
_entity.type
_entity.pdbx_description
1 polymer ?
#
loop_
_entity_poly.entity_id
_entity_poly.type
_entity_poly.pdbx_seq_one_letter_code
_entity_poly.pdbx_strand_id
1 'polypeptide(L)' 'MNGFLFDENLPSKIQFASSLPITHVSALGKSLSDTEIWQYAKEKNLIIVTKDVDFSDRLMLDSNPPKVVHLRFVNM' A
#
# COMPACT_ATOMS: atom_id res chain seq x y z
N MET A 1 -7.31 -3.50 21.48
CA MET A 1 -7.78 -3.92 20.14
C MET A 1 -7.34 -5.36 20.01
N ASN A 2 -8.27 -6.33 19.93
CA ASN A 2 -7.94 -7.72 20.27
C ASN A 2 -8.03 -8.70 19.09
N GLY A 3 -7.83 -8.25 17.86
CA GLY A 3 -7.61 -9.24 16.80
C GLY A 3 -7.43 -8.70 15.39
N PHE A 4 -6.41 -9.25 14.73
CA PHE A 4 -6.30 -9.70 13.34
C PHE A 4 -5.12 -10.69 13.35
N LEU A 5 -5.23 -11.89 12.78
CA LEU A 5 -4.09 -12.81 12.65
C LEU A 5 -4.20 -13.56 11.32
N PHE A 6 -3.07 -13.68 10.63
CA PHE A 6 -2.97 -13.96 9.20
C PHE A 6 -1.69 -14.71 8.85
N ASP A 7 -1.69 -15.26 7.63
CA ASP A 7 -0.69 -16.15 6.98
C ASP A 7 -0.85 -17.64 7.43
N GLU A 8 -0.65 -18.70 6.63
CA GLU A 8 0.48 -19.06 5.74
C GLU A 8 0.41 -18.52 4.32
N ASN A 9 0.98 -17.32 4.14
CA ASN A 9 1.12 -16.60 2.87
C ASN A 9 -0.18 -16.04 2.25
N LEU A 10 -1.15 -15.74 3.12
CA LEU A 10 -2.41 -15.01 2.93
C LEU A 10 -3.50 -15.68 2.09
N PRO A 11 -4.31 -16.53 2.74
CA PRO A 11 -5.28 -17.41 2.10
C PRO A 11 -6.75 -16.97 2.27
N SER A 12 -7.66 -17.91 2.00
CA SER A 12 -8.88 -17.80 1.18
C SER A 12 -10.02 -16.90 1.68
N LYS A 13 -10.27 -15.85 0.88
CA LYS A 13 -11.34 -14.84 0.93
C LYS A 13 -11.12 -13.67 1.89
N ILE A 14 -9.99 -12.98 1.70
CA ILE A 14 -9.81 -11.60 2.16
C ILE A 14 -10.92 -10.69 1.60
N GLN A 15 -11.59 -9.96 2.49
CA GLN A 15 -12.29 -8.71 2.19
C GLN A 15 -11.76 -7.63 3.14
N PHE A 16 -11.10 -6.63 2.54
CA PHE A 16 -10.51 -5.53 3.27
C PHE A 16 -11.54 -4.40 3.40
N ALA A 17 -12.30 -4.41 4.50
CA ALA A 17 -13.20 -3.33 4.86
C ALA A 17 -12.45 -2.33 5.75
N SER A 18 -12.05 -1.21 5.15
CA SER A 18 -11.51 -0.08 5.88
C SER A 18 -12.65 0.87 6.25
N SER A 19 -12.63 1.43 7.47
CA SER A 19 -13.51 2.56 7.82
C SER A 19 -13.13 3.84 7.07
N LEU A 20 -11.92 3.87 6.49
CA LEU A 20 -11.41 4.95 5.64
C LEU A 20 -11.62 4.60 4.15
N PRO A 21 -11.85 5.60 3.30
CA PRO A 21 -12.05 5.41 1.87
C PRO A 21 -10.82 4.76 1.22
N ILE A 22 -11.08 3.81 0.32
CA ILE A 22 -10.06 3.15 -0.48
C ILE A 22 -10.09 3.75 -1.88
N THR A 23 -8.97 4.32 -2.31
CA THR A 23 -8.81 4.90 -3.64
C THR A 23 -7.77 4.09 -4.42
N HIS A 24 -8.17 3.52 -5.55
CA HIS A 24 -7.22 2.87 -6.45
C HIS A 24 -6.51 3.94 -7.31
N VAL A 25 -5.21 3.78 -7.56
CA VAL A 25 -4.41 4.75 -8.33
C VAL A 25 -4.97 5.01 -9.73
N SER A 26 -5.66 4.03 -10.34
CA SER A 26 -6.32 4.19 -11.64
C SER A 26 -7.47 5.20 -11.65
N ALA A 27 -8.05 5.53 -10.48
CA ALA A 27 -9.07 6.55 -10.36
C ALA A 27 -8.48 7.98 -10.35
N LEU A 28 -7.16 8.10 -10.13
CA LEU A 28 -6.43 9.37 -10.09
C LEU A 28 -5.86 9.75 -11.46
N GLY A 29 -5.59 8.76 -12.31
CA GLY A 29 -5.05 8.95 -13.65
C GLY A 29 -4.62 7.63 -14.31
N LYS A 30 -4.22 7.70 -15.58
CA LYS A 30 -3.59 6.57 -16.27
C LYS A 30 -2.08 6.68 -16.14
N SER A 31 -1.42 5.55 -15.87
CA SER A 31 0.04 5.42 -15.90
C SER A 31 0.80 6.39 -14.98
N LEU A 32 0.27 6.66 -13.78
CA LEU A 32 0.99 7.43 -12.77
C LEU A 32 2.29 6.72 -12.38
N SER A 33 3.37 7.50 -12.26
CA SER A 33 4.66 7.02 -11.77
C SER A 33 4.66 6.82 -10.26
N ASP A 34 5.59 6.02 -9.74
CA ASP A 34 5.73 5.80 -8.30
C ASP A 34 6.01 7.10 -7.54
N THR A 35 6.69 8.06 -8.17
CA THR A 35 6.92 9.39 -7.57
C THR A 35 5.63 10.18 -7.42
N GLU A 36 4.76 10.16 -8.42
CA GLU A 36 3.48 10.84 -8.35
C GLU A 36 2.57 10.19 -7.31
N ILE A 37 2.52 8.86 -7.27
CA ILE A 37 1.78 8.10 -6.26
C ILE A 37 2.31 8.41 -4.85
N TRP A 38 3.63 8.47 -4.69
CA TRP A 38 4.30 8.78 -3.42
C TRP A 38 3.94 10.18 -2.91
N GLN A 39 4.08 11.20 -3.76
CA GLN A 39 3.76 12.58 -3.37
C GLN A 39 2.27 12.73 -3.06
N TYR A 40 1.39 12.16 -3.88
CA TYR A 40 -0.04 12.17 -3.64
C TYR A 40 -0.39 11.57 -2.26
N ALA A 41 0.22 10.43 -1.92
CA ALA A 41 0.00 9.80 -0.63
C ALA A 41 0.52 10.65 0.53
N LYS A 42 1.68 11.30 0.39
CA LYS A 42 2.21 12.23 1.41
C LYS A 42 1.29 13.43 1.61
N GLU A 43 0.93 14.12 0.55
CA GLU A 43 0.10 15.33 0.58
C GLU A 43 -1.29 15.05 1.18
N LYS A 44 -1.85 13.88 0.91
CA LYS A 44 -3.19 13.48 1.38
C LYS A 44 -3.16 12.66 2.67
N ASN A 45 -1.98 12.46 3.29
CA ASN A 45 -1.79 11.61 4.48
C ASN A 45 -2.39 10.20 4.31
N LEU A 46 -2.17 9.58 3.15
CA LEU A 46 -2.67 8.25 2.81
C LEU A 46 -1.63 7.17 3.12
N ILE A 47 -2.12 5.93 3.18
CA ILE A 47 -1.30 4.73 3.30
C ILE A 47 -1.24 4.05 1.92
N ILE A 48 -0.04 3.82 1.41
CA ILE A 48 0.17 3.07 0.17
C ILE A 48 0.13 1.58 0.51
N VAL A 49 -0.76 0.82 -0.13
CA VAL A 49 -0.80 -0.64 -0.01
C VAL A 49 -0.34 -1.23 -1.34
N THR A 50 0.77 -1.97 -1.35
CA THR A 50 1.44 -2.40 -2.60
C THR A 50 2.10 -3.77 -2.47
N LYS A 51 2.33 -4.44 -3.61
CA LYS A 51 3.21 -5.61 -3.74
C LYS A 51 4.58 -5.27 -4.35
N ASP A 52 4.77 -4.01 -4.71
CA ASP A 52 5.97 -3.54 -5.40
C ASP A 52 7.05 -3.19 -4.36
N VAL A 53 8.22 -3.81 -4.54
CA VAL A 53 9.39 -3.63 -3.68
C VAL A 53 9.95 -2.21 -3.78
N ASP A 54 9.77 -1.54 -4.93
CA ASP A 54 10.36 -0.21 -5.18
C ASP A 54 9.84 0.84 -4.19
N PHE A 55 8.59 0.71 -3.74
CA PHE A 55 8.02 1.57 -2.69
C PHE A 55 8.64 1.31 -1.31
N SER A 56 9.04 0.07 -1.03
CA SER A 56 9.72 -0.26 0.23
C SER A 56 11.15 0.24 0.25
N ASP A 57 11.86 0.13 -0.87
CA ASP A 57 13.20 0.69 -1.01
C ASP A 57 13.17 2.21 -0.86
N ARG A 58 12.12 2.85 -1.42
CA ARG A 58 11.90 4.28 -1.29
C ARG A 58 11.66 4.76 0.14
N LEU A 59 11.06 3.93 1.01
CA LEU A 59 10.94 4.25 2.45
C LEU A 59 12.30 4.47 3.10
N MET A 60 13.32 3.72 2.68
CA MET A 60 14.66 3.79 3.27
C MET A 60 15.40 5.07 2.90
N LEU A 61 14.95 5.75 1.83
CA LEU A 61 15.61 6.94 1.26
C LEU A 61 14.91 8.26 1.63
N ASP A 62 13.63 8.23 2.00
CA ASP A 62 12.85 9.42 2.36
C ASP A 62 12.86 9.64 3.88
N SER A 63 13.20 10.85 4.32
CA SER A 63 13.22 11.22 5.74
C SER A 63 11.83 11.39 6.35
N ASN A 64 10.81 11.58 5.52
CA ASN A 64 9.41 11.68 5.95
C ASN A 64 8.49 11.00 4.93
N PRO A 65 8.50 9.66 4.85
CA PRO A 65 7.72 8.91 3.87
C PRO A 65 6.23 8.83 4.23
N PRO A 66 5.34 8.55 3.25
CA PRO A 66 4.00 8.08 3.57
C PRO A 66 4.09 6.70 4.24
N LYS A 67 3.04 6.30 4.94
CA LYS A 67 2.97 4.93 5.46
C LYS A 67 2.81 3.96 4.29
N VAL A 68 3.54 2.85 4.31
CA VAL A 68 3.47 1.81 3.28
C VAL A 68 3.18 0.47 3.94
N VAL A 69 2.20 -0.25 3.38
CA VAL A 69 1.90 -1.64 3.70
C VAL A 69 2.32 -2.48 2.50
N HIS A 70 3.44 -3.18 2.64
CA HIS A 70 3.93 -4.08 1.61
C HIS A 70 3.31 -5.48 1.82
N LEU A 71 2.48 -5.89 0.87
CA LEU A 71 1.91 -7.23 0.83
C LEU A 71 2.90 -8.22 0.20
N ARG A 72 3.46 -9.12 1.00
CA ARG A 72 4.32 -10.20 0.51
C ARG A 72 3.49 -11.42 0.13
N PHE A 73 3.48 -11.75 -1.16
CA PHE A 73 2.93 -13.00 -1.67
C PHE A 73 4.07 -13.80 -2.29
N VAL A 74 4.10 -15.11 -2.08
CA VAL A 74 4.91 -16.01 -2.90
C VAL A 74 4.15 -16.21 -4.21
N ASN A 75 4.78 -15.92 -5.35
CA ASN A 75 4.21 -16.28 -6.65
C ASN A 75 3.96 -17.80 -6.67
N MET A 76 2.72 -18.23 -6.90
CA MET A 76 2.41 -19.58 -7.35
C MET A 76 2.59 -19.67 -8.87
#